data_AF-A0A2G8T1Q9-F1
#
_entry.id   AF-A0A2G8T1Q9-F1
#
_cell.length_a   1.000
_cell.length_b   1.000
_cell.length_c   1.000
_cell.angle_alpha   90.00
_cell.angle_beta   90.00
_cell.angle_gamma   90.00
#
_symmetry.space_group_name_H-M   'P 1'
#
loop_
_entity.id
_entity.type
_entity.pdbx_description
1 polymer ?
#
loop_
_entity_poly.entity_id
_entity_poly.type
_entity_poly.pdbx_seq_one_letter_code
_entity_poly.pdbx_strand_id
1 'polypeptide(L)'
;METDLVHVSLCYATPDIEILRELSVPPGTTIGQAIAALGALPGLPQLDLAAHPVGIFGKQRPLDTVLREHDRIELYRPLVADPKDSRRRRAVKKGG
;
A
#
# COMPACT_ATOMS: atom_id res chain seq x y z
N MET A 1 16.79 -22.87 -3.52
CA MET A 1 15.39 -22.64 -3.13
C MET A 1 14.89 -21.59 -4.09
N GLU A 2 14.07 -21.98 -5.07
CA GLU A 2 13.34 -21.03 -5.90
C GLU A 2 12.54 -20.17 -4.92
N THR A 3 12.80 -18.87 -4.87
CA THR A 3 11.87 -17.98 -4.17
C THR A 3 10.73 -17.79 -5.15
N ASP A 4 9.70 -18.64 -5.05
CA ASP A 4 8.43 -18.33 -5.69
C ASP A 4 8.04 -16.95 -5.13
N LEU A 5 8.08 -15.94 -5.98
CA LEU A 5 7.63 -14.60 -5.64
C LEU A 5 6.32 -14.40 -6.36
N VAL A 6 5.40 -13.76 -5.65
CA VAL A 6 4.12 -13.34 -6.17
C VAL A 6 4.29 -11.96 -6.76
N HIS A 7 4.01 -11.83 -8.06
CA HIS A 7 4.00 -10.53 -8.73
C HIS A 7 2.65 -9.85 -8.54
N VAL A 8 2.67 -8.69 -7.93
CA VAL A 8 1.48 -7.87 -7.70
C VAL A 8 1.73 -6.43 -8.15
N SER A 9 0.65 -5.70 -8.36
CA SER A 9 0.71 -4.30 -8.76
C SER A 9 -0.08 -3.45 -7.78
N LEU A 10 0.48 -2.33 -7.35
CA LEU A 10 -0.18 -1.31 -6.57
C LEU A 10 -0.55 -0.13 -7.46
N CYS A 11 -1.82 0.22 -7.46
CA CYS A 11 -2.37 1.39 -8.12
C CYS A 11 -2.88 2.38 -7.07
N TYR A 12 -2.34 3.59 -7.11
CA TYR A 12 -2.77 4.73 -6.33
C TYR A 12 -3.06 5.90 -7.26
N ALA A 13 -4.33 6.24 -7.41
CA ALA A 13 -4.78 7.31 -8.27
C ALA A 13 -5.52 8.38 -7.46
N THR A 14 -4.99 9.60 -7.50
CA THR A 14 -5.59 10.83 -6.97
C THR A 14 -5.76 11.82 -8.12
N PRO A 15 -6.55 12.90 -7.95
CA PRO A 15 -6.72 13.90 -9.01
C PRO A 15 -5.40 14.50 -9.51
N ASP A 16 -4.38 14.56 -8.64
CA ASP A 16 -3.11 15.19 -8.94
C ASP A 16 -1.98 14.19 -9.27
N ILE A 17 -2.14 12.93 -8.86
CA ILE A 17 -1.06 11.93 -8.94
C ILE A 17 -1.64 10.56 -9.28
N GLU A 18 -1.09 9.95 -10.33
CA GLU A 18 -1.30 8.55 -10.67
C GLU A 18 0.01 7.78 -10.46
N ILE A 19 -0.04 6.73 -9.64
CA ILE A 19 1.09 5.88 -9.31
C ILE A 19 0.70 4.42 -9.58
N LEU A 20 1.42 3.79 -10.50
CA LEU A 20 1.44 2.34 -10.67
C LEU A 20 2.83 1.83 -10.25
N ARG A 21 2.85 0.83 -9.37
CA ARG A 21 4.08 0.18 -8.89
C ARG A 21 3.91 -1.31 -8.88
N GLU A 22 4.84 -2.00 -9.52
CA GLU A 22 4.92 -3.45 -9.46
C GLU A 22 5.89 -3.87 -8.36
N LEU A 23 5.56 -4.94 -7.65
CA LEU A 23 6.43 -5.54 -6.65
C LEU A 23 6.29 -7.06 -6.66
N SER A 24 7.41 -7.71 -6.37
CA SER A 24 7.48 -9.15 -6.17
C SER A 24 7.61 -9.40 -4.67
N VAL A 25 6.63 -10.11 -4.10
CA VAL A 25 6.57 -10.39 -2.66
C VAL A 25 6.54 -11.89 -2.40
N PRO A 26 7.04 -12.37 -1.26
CA PRO A 26 6.90 -13.78 -0.92
C PRO A 26 5.42 -14.21 -0.87
N PRO A 27 5.07 -15.45 -1.26
CA PRO A 27 3.74 -16.00 -1.10
C PRO A 27 3.35 -16.01 0.37
N GLY A 28 2.08 -15.70 0.63
CA GLY A 28 1.59 -15.46 1.99
C GLY A 28 1.71 -14.00 2.44
N THR A 29 2.35 -13.13 1.66
CA THR A 29 2.34 -11.67 1.94
C THR A 29 0.92 -11.14 1.84
N THR A 30 0.53 -10.33 2.81
CA THR A 30 -0.79 -9.70 2.86
C THR A 30 -0.80 -8.32 2.19
N ILE A 31 -1.97 -7.82 1.83
CA ILE A 31 -2.13 -6.46 1.28
C ILE A 31 -1.44 -5.42 2.17
N GLY A 32 -1.67 -5.47 3.49
CA GLY A 32 -1.07 -4.53 4.43
C GLY A 32 0.45 -4.58 4.45
N GLN A 33 1.04 -5.78 4.36
CA GLN A 33 2.50 -5.95 4.31
C GLN A 33 3.10 -5.42 3.00
N ALA A 34 2.46 -5.71 1.86
CA ALA A 34 2.90 -5.22 0.56
C ALA A 34 2.85 -3.68 0.49
N ILE A 35 1.77 -3.06 0.97
CA ILE A 35 1.66 -1.61 0.99
C ILE A 35 2.64 -1.01 2.01
N ALA A 36 2.88 -1.63 3.17
CA ALA A 36 3.88 -1.15 4.12
C ALA A 36 5.30 -1.19 3.53
N ALA A 37 5.63 -2.22 2.76
CA ALA A 37 6.90 -2.32 2.04
C ALA A 37 7.04 -1.23 0.97
N LEU A 38 5.98 -0.95 0.21
CA LEU A 38 5.95 0.11 -0.80
C LEU A 38 5.94 1.52 -0.19
N GLY A 39 5.20 1.73 0.90
CA GLY A 39 5.09 3.02 1.59
C GLY A 39 6.40 3.48 2.21
N ALA A 40 7.37 2.59 2.37
CA ALA A 40 8.74 2.92 2.75
C ALA A 40 9.60 3.42 1.57
N LEU A 41 9.13 3.26 0.32
CA LEU A 41 9.86 3.70 -0.86
C LEU A 41 9.73 5.21 -1.10
N PRO A 42 10.79 5.87 -1.57
CA PRO A 42 10.74 7.28 -1.94
C PRO A 42 9.78 7.50 -3.12
N GLY A 43 8.96 8.55 -3.03
CA GLY A 43 8.02 8.95 -4.09
C GLY A 43 6.59 8.44 -3.94
N LEU A 44 6.30 7.61 -2.92
CA LEU A 44 4.93 7.34 -2.49
C LEU A 44 4.53 8.31 -1.37
N PRO A 45 3.32 8.89 -1.41
CA PRO A 45 2.80 9.64 -0.26
C PRO A 45 2.63 8.70 0.93
N GLN A 46 2.55 9.29 2.13
CA GLN A 46 2.36 8.50 3.35
C GLN A 46 0.96 7.89 3.35
N LEU A 47 0.86 6.62 2.93
CA LEU A 47 -0.39 5.88 2.85
C LEU A 47 -0.82 5.48 4.27
N ASP A 48 -1.89 6.08 4.77
CA ASP A 48 -2.49 5.66 6.03
C ASP A 48 -3.50 4.53 5.78
N LEU A 49 -3.04 3.29 5.92
CA LEU A 49 -3.87 2.09 5.75
C LEU A 49 -5.07 2.02 6.70
N ALA A 50 -5.08 2.76 7.81
CA ALA A 50 -6.22 2.83 8.70
C ALA A 50 -7.34 3.74 8.16
N ALA A 51 -6.97 4.72 7.33
CA ALA A 51 -7.90 5.70 6.76
C ALA A 51 -8.27 5.39 5.30
N HIS A 52 -7.46 4.63 4.57
CA HIS A 52 -7.64 4.35 3.15
C HIS A 52 -8.21 2.95 2.93
N PRO A 53 -9.46 2.82 2.44
CA PRO A 53 -9.97 1.55 1.99
C PRO A 53 -9.11 1.01 0.85
N VAL A 54 -8.75 -0.26 0.95
CA VAL A 54 -8.01 -0.95 -0.10
C VAL A 54 -8.90 -2.00 -0.74
N GLY A 55 -8.67 -2.26 -2.03
CA GLY A 55 -9.34 -3.31 -2.75
C GLY A 55 -8.44 -4.01 -3.73
N ILE A 56 -8.94 -5.10 -4.29
CA ILE A 56 -8.34 -5.80 -5.41
C ILE A 56 -9.38 -5.93 -6.51
N PHE A 57 -9.06 -5.50 -7.73
CA PHE A 57 -9.95 -5.52 -8.90
C PHE A 57 -11.35 -4.93 -8.62
N GLY A 58 -11.42 -3.70 -8.09
CA GLY A 58 -12.72 -3.04 -7.81
C GLY A 58 -13.48 -3.58 -6.59
N LYS A 59 -12.91 -4.52 -5.83
CA LYS A 59 -13.55 -5.11 -4.65
C LYS A 59 -12.76 -4.76 -3.39
N GLN A 60 -13.40 -4.10 -2.43
CA GLN A 60 -12.80 -3.82 -1.13
C GLN A 60 -12.36 -5.13 -0.46
N ARG A 61 -11.13 -5.14 0.07
CA ARG A 61 -10.53 -6.30 0.75
C ARG A 61 -9.92 -5.85 2.08
N PRO A 62 -9.98 -6.69 3.11
CA PRO A 62 -9.28 -6.41 4.36
C PRO A 62 -7.76 -6.52 4.17
N LEU A 63 -7.01 -5.78 4.98
CA LEU A 63 -5.54 -5.68 4.89
C LEU A 63 -4.81 -7.01 5.14
N ASP A 64 -5.47 -7.95 5.84
CA ASP A 64 -5.01 -9.31 6.11
C ASP A 64 -5.21 -10.27 4.93
N THR A 65 -5.80 -9.81 3.83
CA THR A 65 -5.96 -10.62 2.61
C THR A 65 -4.59 -10.98 2.06
N VAL A 66 -4.34 -12.28 1.91
CA VAL A 66 -3.14 -12.81 1.26
C VAL A 66 -3.18 -12.53 -0.24
N LEU A 67 -2.09 -11.97 -0.75
CA LEU A 67 -1.90 -11.63 -2.15
C LEU A 67 -1.61 -12.86 -3.00
N ARG A 68 -2.06 -12.79 -4.24
CA ARG A 68 -1.92 -13.82 -5.27
C ARG A 68 -1.32 -13.24 -6.54
N GLU A 69 -0.88 -14.14 -7.41
CA GLU A 69 -0.23 -13.78 -8.66
C GLU A 69 -1.14 -12.88 -9.50
N HIS A 70 -0.58 -11.77 -9.97
CA HIS A 70 -1.25 -10.72 -10.73
C HIS A 70 -2.33 -9.94 -9.96
N ASP A 71 -2.36 -10.02 -8.62
CA ASP A 71 -3.26 -9.17 -7.84
C ASP A 71 -2.91 -7.69 -8.03
N ARG A 72 -3.95 -6.89 -8.31
CA ARG A 72 -3.83 -5.44 -8.36
C ARG A 72 -4.46 -4.82 -7.13
N ILE A 73 -3.62 -4.31 -6.24
CA ILE A 73 -3.99 -3.56 -5.05
C ILE A 73 -4.38 -2.14 -5.48
N GLU A 74 -5.63 -1.77 -5.23
CA GLU A 74 -6.20 -0.46 -5.52
C GLU A 74 -6.43 0.28 -4.20
N LEU A 75 -5.81 1.44 -4.05
CA LEU A 75 -6.04 2.32 -2.91
C LEU A 75 -7.13 3.34 -3.24
N TYR A 76 -8.25 3.26 -2.53
CA TYR A 76 -9.35 4.20 -2.69
C TYR A 76 -9.16 5.43 -1.81
N ARG A 77 -9.75 6.55 -2.25
CA ARG A 77 -9.82 7.77 -1.45
C ARG A 77 -10.67 7.53 -0.20
N PRO A 78 -10.28 8.05 0.97
CA PRO A 78 -11.16 8.09 2.11
C PRO A 78 -12.44 8.86 1.72
N LEU A 79 -13.60 8.27 2.03
CA LEU A 79 -14.92 8.87 1.78
C LEU A 79 -15.17 10.13 2.62
N VAL A 80 -14.32 10.39 3.60
CA VAL A 80 -14.42 11.53 4.51
C VAL A 80 -13.22 12.43 4.24
N ALA A 81 -13.50 13.62 3.73
CA ALA A 81 -12.56 14.73 3.76
C ALA A 81 -12.20 15.02 5.23
N ASP A 82 -11.21 14.32 5.79
CA ASP A 82 -10.75 14.58 7.15
C ASP A 82 -9.41 15.35 7.09
N PRO A 83 -9.40 16.63 7.52
CA PRO A 83 -8.25 17.52 7.48
C PRO A 83 -7.27 17.15 8.60
N LYS A 84 -6.62 15.99 8.46
CA LYS A 84 -5.65 15.48 9.43
C LYS A 84 -4.32 15.10 8.78
N ASP A 85 -3.93 15.92 7.81
CA ASP A 85 -2.52 16.09 7.52
C ASP A 85 -1.79 16.52 8.82
N SER A 86 -0.55 16.08 9.01
CA SER A 86 0.38 16.60 10.04
C SER A 86 0.36 16.06 11.48
N ARG A 87 0.07 14.76 11.75
CA ARG A 87 0.33 14.20 13.11
C ARG A 87 1.25 12.99 13.29
N ARG A 88 1.92 12.47 12.25
CA ARG A 88 2.95 11.43 12.49
C ARG A 88 4.24 11.55 11.68
N ARG A 89 4.66 12.78 11.33
CA ARG A 89 6.09 13.09 11.20
C ARG A 89 6.65 13.51 12.55
N ARG A 90 6.66 12.59 13.54
CA ARG A 90 7.38 12.78 14.81
C ARG A 90 7.63 11.45 15.53
N ALA A 91 8.68 10.77 15.07
CA ALA A 91 9.64 9.97 15.83
C ALA A 91 10.72 9.56 14.80
N VAL A 92 11.85 10.25 14.59
CA VAL A 92 12.97 10.53 15.51
C VAL A 92 13.33 9.22 16.26
N LYS A 93 14.53 8.60 16.10
CA LYS A 93 15.86 9.22 16.25
C LYS A 93 17.01 8.28 15.82
N LYS A 94 18.12 8.93 15.44
CA LYS A 94 19.56 8.55 15.43
C LYS A 94 20.03 7.21 16.06
N GLY A 95 21.07 6.64 15.45
CA GLY A 95 22.18 5.93 16.09
C GLY A 95 23.01 5.18 15.04
N GLY A 96 24.31 5.43 14.81
CA GLY A 96 25.27 6.33 15.44
C GLY A 96 26.46 6.58 14.51
#